data_AF-A0A6G7BPJ6-F1
#
_entry.id   AF-A0A6G7BPJ6-F1
#
_cell.length_a   1.000
_cell.length_b   1.000
_cell.length_c   1.000
_cell.angle_alpha   90.00
_cell.angle_beta   90.00
_cell.angle_gamma   90.00
#
_symmetry.space_group_name_H-M   'P 1'
#
loop_
_entity.id
_entity.type
_entity.pdbx_description
1 polymer ?
#
loop_
_entity_poly.entity_id
_entity_poly.type
_entity_poly.pdbx_seq_one_letter_code
_entity_poly.pdbx_strand_id
1 'polypeptide(L)' 'MAERYKELAFEGHRFFDLKRRKMPVRRGAQDAVNTAGALILEPTKAQYNFPIPADEIFVNKNMVQNPGYIKE' A
#
# COMPACT_ATOMS: atom_id res chain seq x y z
N MET A 1 0.80 -14.30 14.47
CA MET A 1 0.20 -13.52 13.35
C MET A 1 -1.11 -14.12 12.85
N ALA A 2 -1.28 -15.44 12.86
CA ALA A 2 -2.53 -16.07 12.42
C ALA A 2 -3.74 -15.63 13.28
N GLU A 3 -3.59 -15.62 14.60
CA GLU A 3 -4.66 -15.19 15.53
C GLU A 3 -5.07 -13.74 15.28
N ARG A 4 -4.13 -12.79 15.36
CA ARG A 4 -4.41 -11.37 15.08
C ARG A 4 -5.01 -11.11 13.70
N TYR A 5 -4.62 -11.88 12.67
CA TYR A 5 -5.21 -11.76 11.33
C TYR A 5 -6.68 -12.22 11.29
N LYS A 6 -7.01 -13.29 12.01
CA LYS A 6 -8.39 -13.80 12.10
C LYS A 6 -9.26 -12.90 12.96
N GLU A 7 -8.74 -12.46 14.11
CA GLU A 7 -9.45 -11.64 15.08
C GLU A 7 -9.83 -10.28 14.50
N LEU A 8 -8.86 -9.60 13.87
CA LEU A 8 -9.00 -8.21 13.42
C LEU A 8 -9.29 -8.10 11.92
N ALA A 9 -10.04 -9.07 11.40
CA ALA A 9 -10.44 -9.08 10.00
C ALA A 9 -11.35 -7.88 9.70
N PHE A 10 -11.13 -7.23 8.54
CA PHE A 10 -11.91 -6.06 8.09
C PHE A 10 -11.79 -4.78 8.94
N GLU A 11 -10.91 -4.75 9.94
CA GLU A 11 -10.68 -3.59 10.82
C GLU A 11 -9.46 -2.74 10.40
N GLY A 12 -8.95 -2.92 9.19
CA GLY A 12 -7.83 -2.12 8.66
C GLY A 12 -6.44 -2.50 9.20
N HIS A 13 -6.31 -3.52 10.04
CA HIS A 13 -5.01 -3.86 10.66
C HIS A 13 -4.04 -4.60 9.73
N ARG A 14 -4.55 -5.48 8.85
CA ARG A 14 -3.71 -6.45 8.14
C ARG A 14 -2.61 -5.80 7.28
N PHE A 15 -2.92 -4.72 6.59
CA PHE A 15 -1.95 -4.01 5.76
C PHE A 15 -0.80 -3.44 6.60
N PHE A 16 -1.10 -2.73 7.69
CA PHE A 16 -0.09 -2.12 8.56
C PHE A 16 0.73 -3.16 9.33
N ASP A 17 0.12 -4.27 9.71
CA ASP A 17 0.80 -5.43 10.30
C ASP A 17 1.88 -6.00 9.38
N LEU A 18 1.59 -6.14 8.08
CA LEU A 18 2.54 -6.59 7.07
C LEU A 18 3.63 -5.54 6.80
N LYS A 19 3.23 -4.27 6.68
CA LYS A 19 4.13 -3.12 6.45
C LYS A 19 5.18 -2.99 7.55
N ARG A 20 4.77 -2.97 8.83
CA ARG A 20 5.72 -2.81 9.95
C ARG A 20 6.71 -3.98 10.08
N ARG A 21 6.38 -5.14 9.52
CA ARG A 21 7.23 -6.34 9.50
C ARG A 21 8.01 -6.50 8.20
N LYS A 22 7.92 -5.54 7.27
CA LYS A 22 8.53 -5.61 5.93
C LYS A 22 8.14 -6.89 5.17
N MET A 23 6.87 -7.29 5.29
CA MET A 23 6.32 -8.47 4.61
C MET A 23 5.42 -8.03 3.44
N PRO A 24 5.42 -8.78 2.31
CA PRO A 24 4.56 -8.48 1.16
C PRO A 24 3.08 -8.73 1.43
N VAL A 25 2.21 -8.00 0.73
CA VAL A 25 0.80 -8.36 0.59
C VAL A 25 0.67 -9.41 -0.50
N ARG A 26 -0.04 -10.51 -0.19
CA ARG A 26 -0.33 -11.60 -1.12
C ARG A 26 -1.83 -11.79 -1.19
N ARG A 27 -2.39 -11.77 -2.39
CA ARG A 27 -3.82 -11.99 -2.69
C ARG A 27 -4.02 -13.30 -3.45
N GLY A 28 -5.17 -13.94 -3.25
CA GLY A 28 -5.58 -15.04 -4.12
C GLY A 28 -5.91 -14.53 -5.52
N ALA A 29 -5.81 -15.38 -6.54
CA ALA A 29 -6.15 -15.00 -7.92
C ALA A 29 -7.60 -14.51 -8.03
N GLN A 30 -8.50 -15.15 -7.29
CA GLN A 30 -9.91 -14.77 -7.18
C GLN A 30 -10.12 -13.35 -6.63
N ASP A 31 -9.21 -12.82 -5.81
CA ASP A 31 -9.34 -11.49 -5.18
C ASP A 31 -8.75 -10.37 -6.05
N ALA A 32 -8.07 -10.72 -7.16
CA ALA A 32 -7.33 -9.78 -8.00
C ALA A 32 -7.80 -9.76 -9.46
N VAL A 33 -8.95 -10.39 -9.76
CA VAL A 33 -9.54 -10.44 -11.11
C VAL A 33 -9.72 -9.04 -11.69
N ASN A 34 -10.21 -8.10 -10.89
CA ASN A 34 -10.40 -6.70 -11.30
C ASN A 34 -9.15 -5.81 -11.12
N THR A 35 -8.02 -6.37 -10.69
CA THR A 35 -6.77 -5.62 -10.46
C THR A 35 -5.65 -6.09 -11.39
N ALA A 36 -5.99 -6.50 -12.63
CA ALA A 36 -5.03 -6.94 -13.64
C ALA A 36 -4.01 -7.97 -13.13
N GLY A 37 -4.43 -8.87 -12.22
CA GLY A 37 -3.54 -9.90 -11.67
C GLY A 37 -2.47 -9.36 -10.72
N ALA A 38 -2.68 -8.22 -10.05
CA ALA A 38 -1.76 -7.71 -9.03
C ALA A 38 -1.78 -8.57 -7.74
N LEU A 39 -1.20 -9.76 -7.80
CA LEU A 39 -1.25 -10.75 -6.71
C LEU A 39 -0.31 -10.43 -5.55
N ILE A 40 0.82 -9.78 -5.84
CA ILE A 40 1.88 -9.52 -4.86
C ILE A 40 2.21 -8.03 -4.88
N LEU A 41 2.15 -7.42 -3.70
CA LEU A 41 2.72 -6.10 -3.46
C LEU A 41 3.91 -6.25 -2.53
N GLU A 42 5.12 -6.02 -3.04
CA GLU A 42 6.36 -6.09 -2.27
C GLU A 42 6.56 -4.84 -1.40
N PRO A 43 7.15 -4.95 -0.20
CA PRO A 43 7.33 -3.83 0.74
C PRO A 43 8.21 -2.68 0.20
N THR A 44 8.93 -2.92 -0.89
CA THR A 44 9.77 -1.92 -1.58
C THR A 44 9.01 -1.12 -2.64
N LYS A 45 7.77 -1.50 -2.96
CA LYS A 45 6.97 -0.82 -3.98
C LYS A 45 6.40 0.49 -3.44
N ALA A 46 6.35 1.51 -4.29
CA ALA A 46 5.86 2.85 -3.94
C ALA A 46 4.45 2.79 -3.32
N GLN A 47 3.58 1.89 -3.81
CA GLN A 47 2.19 1.71 -3.40
C GLN A 47 1.99 1.20 -1.97
N TYR A 48 3.08 0.89 -1.23
CA TYR A 48 3.00 0.73 0.22
C TYR A 48 2.70 2.05 0.96
N ASN A 49 2.89 3.18 0.27
CA ASN A 49 2.49 4.51 0.69
C ASN A 49 1.62 5.11 -0.41
N PHE A 50 0.56 5.83 -0.02
CA PHE A 50 -0.16 6.64 -0.99
C PHE A 50 0.73 7.80 -1.47
N PRO A 51 0.55 8.27 -2.71
CA PRO A 51 1.16 9.52 -3.12
C PRO A 51 0.60 10.66 -2.26
N ILE A 52 1.41 11.69 -2.03
CA ILE A 52 0.93 12.98 -1.55
C ILE A 52 -0.02 13.53 -2.63
N PRO A 53 -1.19 14.09 -2.25
CA PRO A 53 -2.15 14.64 -3.21
C PRO A 53 -1.53 15.61 -4.21
N ALA A 54 -1.96 15.54 -5.47
CA ALA A 54 -1.44 16.39 -6.54
C ALA A 54 -1.63 17.88 -6.24
N ASP A 55 -2.76 18.26 -5.66
CA ASP A 55 -3.03 19.66 -5.27
C ASP A 55 -2.01 20.17 -4.26
N GLU A 56 -1.62 19.34 -3.28
CA GLU A 56 -0.61 19.71 -2.28
C GLU A 56 0.78 19.86 -2.88
N ILE A 57 1.13 18.96 -3.79
CA ILE A 57 2.37 19.03 -4.58
C ILE A 57 2.39 20.28 -5.47
N PHE A 58 1.24 20.62 -6.05
CA PHE A 58 1.09 21.76 -6.96
C PHE A 58 1.16 23.09 -6.21
N VAL A 59 0.46 23.24 -5.09
CA VAL A 59 0.41 24.48 -4.32
C VAL A 59 1.70 24.72 -3.54
N ASN A 60 2.20 23.72 -2.82
CA ASN A 60 3.44 23.85 -2.05
C ASN A 60 4.65 23.39 -2.87
N LYS A 61 5.34 24.32 -3.52
CA LYS A 61 6.50 24.00 -4.37
C LYS A 61 7.67 23.35 -3.61
N ASN A 62 7.76 23.55 -2.29
CA ASN A 62 8.76 22.91 -1.43
C ASN A 62 8.38 21.48 -1.01
N MET A 63 7.16 21.02 -1.33
CA MET A 63 6.73 19.66 -1.03
C MET A 63 7.53 18.64 -1.86
N VAL A 64 7.94 17.57 -1.18
CA VAL A 64 8.67 16.44 -1.76
C VAL A 64 7.75 15.24 -1.76
N GLN A 65 7.52 14.66 -2.93
CA GLN A 65 6.68 13.48 -3.12
C GLN A 65 7.31 12.24 -2.47
N ASN A 66 6.46 11.28 -2.07
CA ASN A 66 6.89 9.97 -1.62
C ASN A 66 7.74 9.26 -2.69
N PRO A 67 8.81 8.54 -2.30
CA PRO A 67 9.70 7.86 -3.25
C PRO A 67 8.94 6.94 -4.22
N GLY A 68 9.34 6.98 -5.49
CA GLY A 68 8.76 6.14 -6.54
C GLY A 68 7.49 6.70 -7.18
N TYR A 69 6.97 7.85 -6.72
CA TYR A 69 5.97 8.63 -7.45
C TYR A 69 6.61 9.86 -8.09
N ILE A 70 6.12 10.22 -9.27
CA ILE A 70 6.56 11.40 -10.02
C ILE A 70 5.87 12.67 -9.47
N LYS A 71 6.58 13.80 -9.55
CA LYS A 71 6.04 15.13 -9.27
C LYS A 71 5.43 15.61 -10.59
N GLU A 72 4.14 15.34 -10.78
CA GLU A 72 3.34 15.95 -11.87
C GLU A 72 2.86 17.35 -11.45
#